data_AF-A0A348W744-F1
#
_entry.id   AF-A0A348W744-F1
#
_cell.length_a   1.000
_cell.length_b   1.000
_cell.length_c   1.000
_cell.angle_alpha   90.00
_cell.angle_beta   90.00
_cell.angle_gamma   90.00
#
_symmetry.space_group_name_H-M   'P 1'
#
loop_
_entity.id
_entity.type
_entity.pdbx_description
1 polymer ?
#
loop_
_entity_poly.entity_id
_entity_poly.type
_entity_poly.pdbx_seq_one_letter_code
_entity_poly.pdbx_strand_id
1 'polypeptide(L)'
;RPVVWDFRSADVRLGGEGAPLAPFYHFACAKYIAAKAPLGFLNLGGVGNLTWVDPRHDRPEAEGALLAFDTGPANAPVNDLMMVRRGEPFDRDGALARQGRVVDGALELFLEEPFFYRMPPKSLDRDAFADMIALVGELSDADAAATLTAMAATGVLKAMEHCPSPPERMLVTGGGRRNPVMMEMLRAALDCPVEPVEAVGLDGDMLEAQAFAFLAVRVARGLPTSCPGTTGVRAAVSGGTLSRPSADEPEAVAHAM
;
A
#
# COMPACT_ATOMS: atom_id res chain seq x y z
N ARG A 1 28.45 -4.06 -3.50
CA ARG A 1 27.78 -4.70 -2.33
C ARG A 1 26.76 -5.71 -2.86
N PRO A 2 26.41 -6.79 -2.12
CA PRO A 2 25.32 -7.66 -2.54
C PRO A 2 24.01 -6.87 -2.69
N VAL A 3 23.19 -7.24 -3.67
CA VAL A 3 21.91 -6.60 -3.99
C VAL A 3 20.83 -7.66 -4.04
N VAL A 4 19.70 -7.41 -3.38
CA VAL A 4 18.48 -8.20 -3.57
C VAL A 4 17.51 -7.39 -4.41
N TRP A 5 16.99 -7.98 -5.47
CA TRP A 5 16.08 -7.35 -6.43
C TRP A 5 15.04 -8.37 -6.94
N ASP A 6 14.07 -7.94 -7.74
CA ASP A 6 13.01 -8.82 -8.27
C ASP A 6 12.19 -9.56 -7.20
N PHE A 7 11.62 -8.80 -6.26
CA PHE A 7 10.82 -9.36 -5.16
C PHE A 7 9.49 -10.00 -5.62
N ARG A 8 9.00 -9.67 -6.82
CA ARG A 8 7.64 -10.02 -7.29
C ARG A 8 7.60 -11.27 -8.15
N SER A 9 8.57 -11.48 -9.05
CA SER A 9 8.40 -12.48 -10.12
C SER A 9 8.22 -13.91 -9.61
N ALA A 10 8.86 -14.28 -8.51
CA ALA A 10 8.68 -15.62 -7.93
C ALA A 10 7.26 -15.84 -7.38
N ASP A 11 6.69 -14.82 -6.74
CA ASP A 11 5.32 -14.84 -6.21
C ASP A 11 4.29 -15.00 -7.34
N VAL A 12 4.43 -14.18 -8.39
CA VAL A 12 3.56 -14.22 -9.58
C VAL A 12 3.66 -15.56 -10.31
N ARG A 13 4.86 -16.10 -10.51
CA ARG A 13 5.04 -17.42 -11.13
C ARG A 13 4.36 -18.56 -10.35
N LEU A 14 4.18 -18.39 -9.05
CA LEU A 14 3.52 -19.35 -8.17
C LEU A 14 2.02 -19.08 -7.99
N GLY A 15 1.48 -18.12 -8.75
CA GLY A 15 0.05 -17.80 -8.81
C GLY A 15 -0.41 -16.75 -7.80
N GLY A 16 0.51 -16.03 -7.17
CA GLY A 16 0.18 -14.86 -6.37
C GLY A 16 0.06 -13.58 -7.19
N GLU A 17 -0.45 -12.54 -6.55
CA GLU A 17 -0.62 -11.19 -7.13
C GLU A 17 0.72 -10.44 -7.26
N GLY A 18 1.78 -10.84 -6.56
CA GLY A 18 3.06 -10.12 -6.50
C GLY A 18 2.99 -8.79 -5.73
N ALA A 19 1.86 -8.48 -5.10
CA ALA A 19 1.58 -7.27 -4.33
C ALA A 19 0.47 -7.53 -3.29
N PRO A 20 0.40 -6.74 -2.20
CA PRO A 20 1.43 -5.81 -1.70
C PRO A 20 2.62 -6.54 -1.06
N LEU A 21 3.81 -5.92 -1.08
CA LEU A 21 5.06 -6.54 -0.57
C LEU A 21 5.43 -6.14 0.88
N ALA A 22 4.92 -5.02 1.37
CA ALA A 22 5.16 -4.55 2.73
C ALA A 22 4.56 -5.38 3.89
N PRO A 23 3.57 -6.30 3.74
CA PRO A 23 2.87 -6.90 4.88
C PRO A 23 3.74 -7.57 5.94
N PHE A 24 4.81 -8.26 5.54
CA PHE A 24 5.71 -8.91 6.49
C PHE A 24 6.51 -7.90 7.31
N TYR A 25 6.81 -6.73 6.73
CA TYR A 25 7.40 -5.63 7.46
C TYR A 25 6.39 -4.94 8.36
N HIS A 26 5.13 -4.75 7.92
CA HIS A 26 4.05 -4.26 8.78
C HIS A 26 3.83 -5.15 10.01
N PHE A 27 3.93 -6.47 9.88
CA PHE A 27 3.94 -7.39 11.02
C PHE A 27 5.09 -7.11 11.99
N ALA A 28 6.30 -6.91 11.47
CA ALA A 28 7.46 -6.56 12.30
C ALA A 28 7.29 -5.20 12.99
N CYS A 29 6.70 -4.21 12.31
CA CYS A 29 6.34 -2.92 12.89
C CYS A 29 5.31 -3.07 14.02
N ALA A 30 4.27 -3.89 13.84
CA ALA A 30 3.28 -4.18 14.87
C ALA A 30 3.91 -4.81 16.12
N LYS A 31 4.88 -5.72 15.93
CA LYS A 31 5.68 -6.29 17.02
C LYS A 31 6.58 -5.24 17.69
N TYR A 32 7.22 -4.38 16.90
CA TYR A 32 8.11 -3.32 17.39
C TYR A 32 7.38 -2.32 18.28
N ILE A 33 6.18 -1.90 17.89
CA ILE A 33 5.32 -1.00 18.69
C ILE A 33 4.56 -1.73 19.81
N ALA A 34 4.85 -3.02 20.04
CA ALA A 34 4.24 -3.87 21.05
C ALA A 34 2.69 -3.92 21.02
N ALA A 35 2.09 -3.85 19.83
CA ALA A 35 0.65 -3.91 19.64
C ALA A 35 0.06 -5.19 20.25
N LYS A 36 -1.14 -5.09 20.85
CA LYS A 36 -1.80 -6.18 21.59
C LYS A 36 -3.06 -6.71 20.93
N ALA A 37 -3.67 -5.90 20.07
CA ALA A 37 -4.85 -6.26 19.30
C ALA A 37 -4.59 -6.08 17.80
N PRO A 38 -5.44 -6.64 16.92
CA PRO A 38 -5.30 -6.44 15.49
C PRO A 38 -5.33 -4.98 15.09
N LEU A 39 -4.56 -4.59 14.09
CA LEU A 39 -4.46 -3.22 13.60
C LEU A 39 -4.24 -3.19 12.08
N GLY A 40 -4.53 -2.06 11.44
CA GLY A 40 -4.29 -1.85 10.02
C GLY A 40 -3.08 -0.95 9.76
N PHE A 41 -2.31 -1.27 8.73
CA PHE A 41 -1.40 -0.35 8.05
C PHE A 41 -1.96 -0.04 6.67
N LEU A 42 -2.31 1.21 6.43
CA LEU A 42 -2.91 1.69 5.18
C LEU A 42 -1.92 2.58 4.45
N ASN A 43 -1.30 2.09 3.38
CA ASN A 43 -0.44 2.90 2.53
C ASN A 43 -1.28 3.60 1.47
N LEU A 44 -1.23 4.93 1.43
CA LEU A 44 -1.87 5.75 0.41
C LEU A 44 -0.80 6.35 -0.51
N GLY A 45 -0.34 5.54 -1.45
CA GLY A 45 0.55 5.95 -2.54
C GLY A 45 -0.25 6.46 -3.73
N GLY A 46 0.11 6.01 -4.94
CA GLY A 46 -0.76 6.14 -6.12
C GLY A 46 -1.99 5.24 -6.01
N VAL A 47 -1.77 3.99 -5.58
CA VAL A 47 -2.77 2.98 -5.23
C VAL A 47 -2.79 2.83 -3.71
N GLY A 48 -3.98 2.66 -3.14
CA GLY A 48 -4.17 2.36 -1.72
C GLY A 48 -3.95 0.88 -1.47
N ASN A 49 -3.21 0.51 -0.42
CA ASN A 49 -3.07 -0.88 0.02
C ASN A 49 -3.16 -1.00 1.52
N LEU A 50 -3.87 -2.03 1.96
CA LEU A 50 -4.12 -2.34 3.37
C LEU A 50 -3.35 -3.58 3.75
N THR A 51 -2.71 -3.56 4.92
CA THR A 51 -2.33 -4.76 5.66
C THR A 51 -3.04 -4.75 7.00
N TRP A 52 -3.98 -5.67 7.18
CA TRP A 52 -4.50 -6.03 8.50
C TRP A 52 -3.53 -7.01 9.15
N VAL A 53 -3.16 -6.75 10.40
CA VAL A 53 -2.16 -7.49 11.15
C VAL A 53 -2.76 -7.96 12.47
N ASP A 54 -2.64 -9.25 12.77
CA ASP A 54 -2.85 -9.77 14.12
C ASP A 54 -1.51 -9.99 14.83
N PRO A 55 -1.08 -9.07 15.72
CA PRO A 55 0.22 -9.15 16.37
C PRO A 55 0.28 -10.24 17.45
N ARG A 56 -0.80 -10.96 17.73
CA ARG A 56 -0.84 -12.03 18.74
C ARG A 56 -0.20 -13.32 18.22
N HIS A 57 -0.10 -13.50 16.91
CA HIS A 57 0.65 -14.61 16.31
C HIS A 57 2.16 -14.40 16.46
N ASP A 58 2.95 -15.46 16.52
CA ASP A 58 4.42 -15.34 16.65
C ASP A 58 5.12 -14.94 15.35
N ARG A 59 4.53 -15.29 14.21
CA ARG A 59 5.16 -15.19 12.88
C ARG A 59 4.16 -14.71 11.81
N PRO A 60 4.60 -13.93 10.81
CA PRO A 60 3.73 -13.39 9.77
C PRO A 60 3.18 -14.48 8.82
N GLU A 61 3.83 -15.64 8.75
CA GLU A 61 3.39 -16.77 7.91
C GLU A 61 2.28 -17.59 8.56
N ALA A 62 1.96 -17.36 9.83
CA ALA A 62 0.91 -18.11 10.50
C ALA A 62 -0.46 -17.77 9.88
N GLU A 63 -1.30 -18.79 9.72
CA GLU A 63 -2.66 -18.59 9.24
C GLU A 63 -3.41 -17.64 10.18
N GLY A 64 -4.08 -16.63 9.60
CA GLY A 64 -4.76 -15.57 10.34
C GLY A 64 -3.87 -14.44 10.86
N ALA A 65 -2.54 -14.50 10.68
CA ALA A 65 -1.65 -13.42 11.16
C ALA A 65 -1.71 -12.15 10.29
N LEU A 66 -2.00 -12.31 9.01
CA LEU A 66 -1.99 -11.23 8.02
C LEU A 66 -3.15 -11.39 7.03
N LEU A 67 -3.74 -10.27 6.66
CA LEU A 67 -4.52 -10.10 5.44
C LEU A 67 -4.01 -8.84 4.72
N ALA A 68 -3.69 -8.93 3.43
CA ALA A 68 -3.26 -7.77 2.67
C ALA A 68 -3.77 -7.77 1.22
N PHE A 69 -4.05 -6.58 0.71
CA PHE A 69 -4.59 -6.37 -0.63
C PHE A 69 -4.64 -4.87 -0.95
N ASP A 70 -4.88 -4.55 -2.22
CA ASP A 70 -5.10 -3.16 -2.65
C ASP A 70 -6.55 -2.73 -2.36
N THR A 71 -6.74 -1.51 -1.87
CA THR A 71 -8.05 -0.94 -1.53
C THR A 71 -8.69 -0.19 -2.70
N GLY A 72 -7.95 0.04 -3.78
CA GLY A 72 -8.36 0.83 -4.93
C GLY A 72 -7.42 2.01 -5.19
N PRO A 73 -7.83 3.03 -5.95
CA PRO A 73 -6.98 4.19 -6.19
C PRO A 73 -6.78 4.99 -4.89
N ALA A 74 -5.64 5.67 -4.79
CA ALA A 74 -5.36 6.64 -3.73
C ALA A 74 -5.03 8.02 -4.34
N ASN A 75 -3.78 8.46 -4.30
CA ASN A 75 -3.42 9.80 -4.79
C ASN A 75 -3.28 9.88 -6.32
N ALA A 76 -3.14 8.76 -7.04
CA ALA A 76 -2.85 8.82 -8.47
C ALA A 76 -3.92 9.61 -9.26
N PRO A 77 -5.24 9.37 -9.11
CA PRO A 77 -6.24 10.14 -9.83
C PRO A 77 -6.25 11.63 -9.49
N VAL A 78 -6.05 11.98 -8.20
CA VAL A 78 -5.99 13.39 -7.77
C VAL A 78 -4.76 14.07 -8.35
N ASN A 79 -3.61 13.39 -8.38
CA ASN A 79 -2.38 13.92 -8.96
C ASN A 79 -2.50 14.10 -10.47
N ASP A 80 -3.13 13.15 -11.16
CA ASP A 80 -3.38 13.23 -12.60
C ASP A 80 -4.34 14.39 -12.93
N LEU A 81 -5.41 14.57 -12.15
CA LEU A 81 -6.31 15.72 -12.25
C LEU A 81 -5.54 17.05 -12.08
N MET A 82 -4.73 17.16 -11.03
CA MET A 82 -3.92 18.35 -10.73
C MET A 82 -2.93 18.66 -11.85
N MET A 83 -2.28 17.64 -12.40
CA MET A 83 -1.33 17.82 -13.49
C MET A 83 -2.04 18.29 -14.75
N VAL A 84 -3.14 17.63 -15.14
CA VAL A 84 -3.88 17.93 -16.37
C VAL A 84 -4.54 19.30 -16.33
N ARG A 85 -5.19 19.65 -15.21
CA ARG A 85 -6.00 20.87 -15.12
C ARG A 85 -5.25 22.09 -14.60
N ARG A 86 -4.20 21.87 -13.80
CA ARG A 86 -3.51 22.95 -13.06
C ARG A 86 -2.00 23.01 -13.30
N GLY A 87 -1.40 22.00 -13.92
CA GLY A 87 0.06 21.91 -14.09
C GLY A 87 0.81 21.70 -12.77
N GLU A 88 0.13 21.21 -11.74
CA GLU A 88 0.68 20.96 -10.41
C GLU A 88 0.80 19.45 -10.14
N PRO A 89 1.82 18.98 -9.41
CA PRO A 89 2.07 17.55 -9.27
C PRO A 89 1.08 16.80 -8.35
N PHE A 90 0.44 17.50 -7.42
CA PHE A 90 -0.53 16.94 -6.47
C PHE A 90 -1.30 18.06 -5.76
N ASP A 91 -2.41 17.73 -5.10
CA ASP A 91 -3.18 18.66 -4.27
C ASP A 91 -2.52 18.84 -2.91
N ARG A 92 -1.71 19.90 -2.78
CA ARG A 92 -0.96 20.18 -1.56
C ARG A 92 -1.90 20.45 -0.39
N ASP A 93 -1.74 19.68 0.68
CA ASP A 93 -2.54 19.77 1.91
C ASP A 93 -4.06 19.65 1.68
N GLY A 94 -4.46 19.00 0.56
CA GLY A 94 -5.86 18.88 0.16
C GLY A 94 -6.54 20.24 -0.07
N ALA A 95 -5.79 21.28 -0.42
CA ALA A 95 -6.29 22.65 -0.48
C ALA A 95 -7.39 22.83 -1.52
N LEU A 96 -7.29 22.16 -2.67
CA LEU A 96 -8.32 22.18 -3.70
C LEU A 96 -9.52 21.31 -3.29
N ALA A 97 -9.26 20.08 -2.84
CA ALA A 97 -10.31 19.17 -2.37
C ALA A 97 -11.16 19.77 -1.23
N ARG A 98 -10.56 20.55 -0.33
CA ARG A 98 -11.27 21.23 0.77
C ARG A 98 -12.32 22.24 0.29
N GLN A 99 -12.12 22.81 -0.90
CA GLN A 99 -13.02 23.82 -1.47
C GLN A 99 -14.21 23.19 -2.19
N GLY A 100 -14.11 21.91 -2.54
CA GLY A 100 -15.10 21.20 -3.32
C GLY A 100 -16.19 20.56 -2.48
N ARG A 101 -17.20 20.06 -3.18
CA ARG A 101 -18.24 19.19 -2.65
C ARG A 101 -18.11 17.83 -3.33
N VAL A 102 -18.21 16.79 -2.51
CA VAL A 102 -18.27 15.41 -2.98
C VAL A 102 -19.58 15.22 -3.76
N VAL A 103 -19.48 14.58 -4.93
CA VAL A 103 -20.63 14.25 -5.76
C VAL A 103 -20.99 12.77 -5.56
N ASP A 104 -22.04 12.52 -4.77
CA ASP A 104 -22.42 11.17 -4.34
C ASP A 104 -22.69 10.21 -5.52
N GLY A 105 -23.34 10.68 -6.59
CA GLY A 105 -23.61 9.84 -7.76
C GLY A 105 -22.34 9.32 -8.45
N ALA A 106 -21.22 10.06 -8.38
CA ALA A 106 -19.94 9.58 -8.89
C ALA A 106 -19.33 8.52 -7.96
N LEU A 107 -19.51 8.65 -6.64
CA LEU A 107 -19.09 7.64 -5.66
C LEU A 107 -19.87 6.33 -5.80
N GLU A 108 -21.17 6.42 -6.03
CA GLU A 108 -22.02 5.24 -6.25
C GLU A 108 -21.55 4.44 -7.46
N LEU A 109 -21.36 5.11 -8.60
CA LEU A 109 -20.83 4.46 -9.82
C LEU A 109 -19.42 3.90 -9.61
N PHE A 110 -18.56 4.60 -8.87
CA PHE A 110 -17.23 4.12 -8.50
C PHE A 110 -17.28 2.79 -7.74
N LEU A 111 -18.22 2.65 -6.80
CA LEU A 111 -18.38 1.43 -6.02
C LEU A 111 -19.00 0.27 -6.80
N GLU A 112 -19.57 0.52 -7.98
CA GLU A 112 -20.07 -0.53 -8.87
C GLU A 112 -18.95 -1.23 -9.66
N GLU A 113 -17.71 -0.74 -9.59
CA GLU A 113 -16.58 -1.36 -10.27
C GLU A 113 -16.32 -2.81 -9.79
N PRO A 114 -16.11 -3.78 -10.71
CA PRO A 114 -15.91 -5.20 -10.38
C PRO A 114 -14.80 -5.47 -9.34
N PHE A 115 -13.81 -4.58 -9.27
CA PHE A 115 -12.72 -4.65 -8.31
C PHE A 115 -13.20 -4.70 -6.85
N PHE A 116 -14.24 -3.92 -6.49
CA PHE A 116 -14.72 -3.86 -5.12
C PHE A 116 -15.42 -5.16 -4.68
N TYR A 117 -15.98 -5.92 -5.61
CA TYR A 117 -16.62 -7.21 -5.36
C TYR A 117 -15.65 -8.40 -5.27
N ARG A 118 -14.40 -8.24 -5.71
CA ARG A 118 -13.38 -9.31 -5.63
C ARG A 118 -12.99 -9.55 -4.16
N MET A 119 -12.94 -10.82 -3.77
CA MET A 119 -12.38 -11.23 -2.47
C MET A 119 -10.86 -11.09 -2.46
N PRO A 120 -10.25 -10.58 -1.38
CA PRO A 120 -8.80 -10.60 -1.20
C PRO A 120 -8.21 -12.03 -1.15
N PRO A 121 -6.91 -12.20 -1.47
CA PRO A 121 -5.98 -11.16 -1.92
C PRO A 121 -6.27 -10.68 -3.34
N LYS A 122 -6.14 -9.37 -3.56
CA LYS A 122 -6.34 -8.71 -4.86
C LYS A 122 -5.35 -7.56 -5.00
N SER A 123 -4.79 -7.39 -6.19
CA SER A 123 -3.97 -6.24 -6.53
C SER A 123 -4.54 -5.47 -7.72
N LEU A 124 -4.02 -4.26 -7.88
CA LEU A 124 -4.46 -3.30 -8.87
C LEU A 124 -3.25 -2.61 -9.50
N ASP A 125 -3.32 -2.38 -10.81
CA ASP A 125 -2.43 -1.43 -11.49
C ASP A 125 -2.88 0.02 -11.19
N ARG A 126 -1.92 0.95 -11.20
CA ARG A 126 -2.19 2.39 -11.08
C ARG A 126 -3.24 2.87 -12.07
N ASP A 127 -3.21 2.35 -13.30
CA ASP A 127 -4.02 2.86 -14.41
C ASP A 127 -5.35 2.09 -14.58
N ALA A 128 -5.66 1.16 -13.67
CA ALA A 128 -6.86 0.30 -13.75
C ALA A 128 -8.20 1.04 -13.67
N PHE A 129 -8.15 2.36 -13.45
CA PHE A 129 -9.30 3.20 -13.18
C PHE A 129 -9.30 4.51 -13.99
N ALA A 130 -8.64 4.52 -15.14
CA ALA A 130 -8.62 5.70 -16.03
C ALA A 130 -10.04 6.16 -16.41
N ASP A 131 -10.98 5.24 -16.61
CA ASP A 131 -12.37 5.54 -16.94
C ASP A 131 -13.11 6.28 -15.81
N MET A 132 -12.66 6.13 -14.56
CA MET A 132 -13.27 6.82 -13.42
C MET A 132 -12.96 8.31 -13.39
N ILE A 133 -11.87 8.75 -14.03
CA ILE A 133 -11.60 10.18 -14.20
C ILE A 133 -12.71 10.82 -15.05
N ALA A 134 -13.37 10.07 -15.94
CA ALA A 134 -14.52 10.57 -16.69
C ALA A 134 -15.72 10.88 -15.77
N LEU A 135 -15.88 10.19 -14.64
CA LEU A 135 -16.96 10.45 -13.67
C LEU A 135 -16.87 11.85 -13.05
N VAL A 136 -15.68 12.45 -13.05
CA VAL A 136 -15.44 13.80 -12.54
C VAL A 136 -15.11 14.81 -13.66
N GLY A 137 -15.22 14.39 -14.93
CA GLY A 137 -14.81 15.18 -16.09
C GLY A 137 -15.52 16.53 -16.20
N GLU A 138 -16.82 16.56 -15.95
CA GLU A 138 -17.66 17.77 -16.03
C GLU A 138 -17.71 18.57 -14.72
N LEU A 139 -17.09 18.07 -13.64
CA LEU A 139 -17.07 18.75 -12.36
C LEU A 139 -16.06 19.90 -12.36
N SER A 140 -16.30 20.88 -11.49
CA SER A 140 -15.30 21.90 -11.17
C SER A 140 -14.03 21.25 -10.63
N ASP A 141 -12.88 21.91 -10.77
CA ASP A 141 -11.60 21.38 -10.26
C ASP A 141 -11.68 21.01 -8.77
N ALA A 142 -12.36 21.85 -7.98
CA ALA A 142 -12.55 21.62 -6.56
C ALA A 142 -13.44 20.41 -6.27
N ASP A 143 -14.60 20.31 -6.93
CA ASP A 143 -15.53 19.18 -6.74
C ASP A 143 -14.94 17.86 -7.26
N ALA A 144 -14.19 17.90 -8.37
CA ALA A 144 -13.46 16.76 -8.88
C ALA A 144 -12.40 16.26 -7.89
N ALA A 145 -11.56 17.17 -7.35
CA ALA A 145 -10.55 16.81 -6.36
C ALA A 145 -11.18 16.27 -5.05
N ALA A 146 -12.27 16.89 -4.58
CA ALA A 146 -13.01 16.42 -3.41
C ALA A 146 -13.60 15.02 -3.63
N THR A 147 -14.22 14.80 -4.80
CA THR A 147 -14.86 13.53 -5.15
C THR A 147 -13.83 12.41 -5.32
N LEU A 148 -12.71 12.64 -6.02
CA LEU A 148 -11.64 11.64 -6.14
C LEU A 148 -10.99 11.30 -4.79
N THR A 149 -10.83 12.31 -3.91
CA THR A 149 -10.35 12.07 -2.53
C THR A 149 -11.35 11.21 -1.76
N ALA A 150 -12.65 11.46 -1.90
CA ALA A 150 -13.70 10.67 -1.28
C ALA A 150 -13.80 9.25 -1.86
N MET A 151 -13.51 9.04 -3.15
CA MET A 151 -13.41 7.70 -3.75
C MET A 151 -12.32 6.87 -3.07
N ALA A 152 -11.13 7.45 -2.83
CA ALA A 152 -10.07 6.74 -2.11
C ALA A 152 -10.50 6.34 -0.68
N ALA A 153 -11.10 7.26 0.08
CA ALA A 153 -11.60 6.97 1.43
C ALA A 153 -12.72 5.91 1.43
N THR A 154 -13.63 5.98 0.47
CA THR A 154 -14.72 5.01 0.30
C THR A 154 -14.20 3.63 -0.12
N GLY A 155 -13.16 3.56 -0.97
CA GLY A 155 -12.49 2.30 -1.31
C GLY A 155 -11.85 1.65 -0.09
N VAL A 156 -11.27 2.44 0.82
CA VAL A 156 -10.77 1.96 2.11
C VAL A 156 -11.92 1.48 3.00
N LEU A 157 -13.04 2.20 3.08
CA LEU A 157 -14.22 1.75 3.82
C LEU A 157 -14.69 0.37 3.31
N LYS A 158 -14.78 0.17 2.00
CA LYS A 158 -15.12 -1.14 1.42
C LYS A 158 -14.08 -2.21 1.72
N ALA A 159 -12.80 -1.86 1.71
CA ALA A 159 -11.75 -2.79 2.09
C ALA A 159 -11.92 -3.32 3.53
N MET A 160 -12.45 -2.51 4.45
CA MET A 160 -12.65 -2.93 5.85
C MET A 160 -13.64 -4.09 6.00
N GLU A 161 -14.57 -4.27 5.05
CA GLU A 161 -15.51 -5.41 5.04
C GLU A 161 -14.80 -6.76 4.93
N HIS A 162 -13.54 -6.77 4.44
CA HIS A 162 -12.74 -7.99 4.33
C HIS A 162 -11.87 -8.28 5.56
N CYS A 163 -11.74 -7.33 6.50
CA CYS A 163 -10.92 -7.53 7.70
C CYS A 163 -11.49 -8.67 8.56
N PRO A 164 -10.68 -9.66 9.00
CA PRO A 164 -11.16 -10.78 9.81
C PRO A 164 -11.84 -10.37 11.13
N SER A 165 -11.38 -9.25 11.69
CA SER A 165 -12.06 -8.54 12.77
C SER A 165 -11.79 -7.04 12.65
N PRO A 166 -12.62 -6.18 13.26
CA PRO A 166 -12.32 -4.75 13.33
C PRO A 166 -10.92 -4.52 13.91
N PRO A 167 -10.06 -3.73 13.24
CA PRO A 167 -8.79 -3.34 13.81
C PRO A 167 -9.00 -2.34 14.95
N GLU A 168 -8.13 -2.40 15.95
CA GLU A 168 -8.06 -1.45 17.07
C GLU A 168 -7.80 -0.02 16.56
N ARG A 169 -7.04 0.12 15.46
CA ARG A 169 -6.74 1.38 14.78
C ARG A 169 -6.21 1.15 13.38
N MET A 170 -6.24 2.22 12.58
CA MET A 170 -5.64 2.32 11.26
C MET A 170 -4.46 3.29 11.28
N LEU A 171 -3.27 2.79 10.97
CA LEU A 171 -2.04 3.57 10.83
C LEU A 171 -1.78 3.88 9.35
N VAL A 172 -1.92 5.15 8.97
CA VAL A 172 -1.81 5.59 7.57
C VAL A 172 -0.37 5.95 7.22
N THR A 173 0.11 5.41 6.10
CA THR A 173 1.45 5.58 5.53
C THR A 173 1.36 6.18 4.11
N GLY A 174 2.51 6.41 3.46
CA GLY A 174 2.53 6.96 2.10
C GLY A 174 2.13 8.44 2.03
N GLY A 175 2.10 9.01 0.82
CA GLY A 175 1.85 10.43 0.62
C GLY A 175 0.47 10.89 1.11
N GLY A 176 -0.55 10.04 0.99
CA GLY A 176 -1.94 10.39 1.35
C GLY A 176 -2.12 10.71 2.83
N ARG A 177 -1.27 10.19 3.72
CA ARG A 177 -1.30 10.54 5.16
C ARG A 177 -1.05 12.04 5.42
N ARG A 178 -0.42 12.74 4.48
CA ARG A 178 -0.13 14.18 4.55
C ARG A 178 -1.28 15.05 4.04
N ASN A 179 -2.27 14.47 3.35
CA ASN A 179 -3.45 15.19 2.92
C ASN A 179 -4.47 15.23 4.07
N PRO A 180 -4.70 16.39 4.73
CA PRO A 180 -5.61 16.47 5.86
C PRO A 180 -7.06 16.16 5.48
N VAL A 181 -7.49 16.49 4.25
CA VAL A 181 -8.84 16.19 3.76
C VAL A 181 -9.04 14.69 3.61
N MET A 182 -8.07 13.98 3.02
CA MET A 182 -8.06 12.52 2.94
C MET A 182 -8.15 11.89 4.34
N MET A 183 -7.33 12.36 5.27
CA MET A 183 -7.31 11.85 6.65
C MET A 183 -8.62 12.13 7.40
N GLU A 184 -9.28 13.26 7.14
CA GLU A 184 -10.57 13.63 7.74
C GLU A 184 -11.71 12.77 7.16
N MET A 185 -11.72 12.55 5.84
CA MET A 185 -12.67 11.64 5.19
C MET A 185 -12.52 10.20 5.70
N LEU A 186 -11.29 9.72 5.90
CA LEU A 186 -11.06 8.39 6.49
C LEU A 186 -11.55 8.30 7.94
N ARG A 187 -11.33 9.34 8.75
CA ARG A 187 -11.85 9.37 10.13
C ARG A 187 -13.37 9.41 10.19
N ALA A 188 -14.01 10.06 9.22
CA ALA A 188 -15.47 10.09 9.12
C ALA A 188 -16.03 8.75 8.64
N ALA A 189 -15.30 8.05 7.77
CA ALA A 189 -15.75 6.79 7.18
C ALA A 189 -15.53 5.57 8.07
N LEU A 190 -14.42 5.52 8.84
CA LEU A 190 -14.01 4.33 9.57
C LEU A 190 -14.41 4.38 11.05
N ASP A 191 -14.93 3.26 11.58
CA ASP A 191 -15.31 3.11 12.99
C ASP A 191 -14.12 2.99 13.96
N CYS A 192 -12.91 2.79 13.44
CA CYS A 192 -11.68 2.71 14.24
C CYS A 192 -10.87 4.01 14.15
N PRO A 193 -10.06 4.36 15.17
CA PRO A 193 -9.14 5.49 15.11
C PRO A 193 -8.24 5.45 13.88
N VAL A 194 -8.14 6.59 13.17
CA VAL A 194 -7.26 6.77 12.01
C VAL A 194 -6.17 7.78 12.34
N GLU A 195 -4.92 7.31 12.32
CA GLU A 195 -3.74 8.06 12.75
C GLU A 195 -2.65 8.00 11.66
N PRO A 196 -1.87 9.06 11.45
CA PRO A 196 -0.64 8.92 10.68
C PRO A 196 0.32 7.97 11.42
N VAL A 197 1.13 7.20 10.71
CA VAL A 197 2.03 6.21 11.32
C VAL A 197 3.05 6.84 12.28
N GLU A 198 3.33 8.13 12.13
CA GLU A 198 4.16 8.92 13.05
C GLU A 198 3.61 8.93 14.49
N ALA A 199 2.31 8.72 14.70
CA ALA A 199 1.70 8.63 16.03
C ALA A 199 2.27 7.48 16.88
N VAL A 200 2.88 6.47 16.25
CA VAL A 200 3.54 5.34 16.91
C VAL A 200 5.06 5.37 16.80
N GLY A 201 5.63 6.51 16.39
CA GLY A 201 7.07 6.71 16.27
C GLY A 201 7.72 6.05 15.05
N LEU A 202 6.92 5.65 14.04
CA LEU A 202 7.41 5.17 12.76
C LEU A 202 7.50 6.33 11.75
N ASP A 203 8.35 6.19 10.74
CA ASP A 203 8.51 7.20 9.68
C ASP A 203 7.76 6.77 8.43
N GLY A 204 6.65 7.45 8.12
CA GLY A 204 5.80 7.09 6.98
C GLY A 204 6.39 7.41 5.61
N ASP A 205 7.42 8.26 5.51
CA ASP A 205 8.13 8.50 4.24
C ASP A 205 9.14 7.39 3.95
N MET A 206 9.69 6.78 5.01
CA MET A 206 10.72 5.75 4.89
C MET A 206 10.16 4.34 4.92
N LEU A 207 8.90 4.16 5.32
CA LEU A 207 8.33 2.85 5.63
C LEU A 207 8.42 1.85 4.46
N GLU A 208 8.15 2.28 3.23
CA GLU A 208 8.27 1.41 2.05
C GLU A 208 9.73 1.06 1.75
N ALA A 209 10.65 2.03 1.82
CA ALA A 209 12.08 1.77 1.63
C ALA A 209 12.64 0.83 2.72
N GLN A 210 12.20 1.01 3.97
CA GLN A 210 12.52 0.12 5.09
C GLN A 210 11.92 -1.27 4.89
N ALA A 211 10.72 -1.38 4.33
CA ALA A 211 10.12 -2.66 3.97
C ALA A 211 11.00 -3.42 2.97
N PHE A 212 11.46 -2.77 1.91
CA PHE A 212 12.38 -3.40 0.95
C PHE A 212 13.72 -3.81 1.57
N ALA A 213 14.28 -2.98 2.46
CA ALA A 213 15.49 -3.35 3.20
C ALA A 213 15.26 -4.58 4.11
N PHE A 214 14.11 -4.63 4.80
CA PHE A 214 13.70 -5.77 5.62
C PHE A 214 13.51 -7.04 4.78
N LEU A 215 12.82 -6.94 3.64
CA LEU A 215 12.64 -8.06 2.72
C LEU A 215 13.98 -8.55 2.16
N ALA A 216 14.90 -7.66 1.82
CA ALA A 216 16.24 -8.04 1.35
C ALA A 216 16.99 -8.91 2.39
N VAL A 217 16.88 -8.58 3.68
CA VAL A 217 17.45 -9.40 4.77
C VAL A 217 16.76 -10.77 4.86
N ARG A 218 15.43 -10.82 4.67
CA ARG A 218 14.69 -12.08 4.66
C ARG A 218 15.12 -12.99 3.51
N VAL A 219 15.23 -12.45 2.30
CA VAL A 219 15.74 -13.19 1.13
C VAL A 219 17.16 -13.69 1.36
N ALA A 220 18.04 -12.84 1.90
CA ALA A 220 19.42 -13.24 2.21
C ALA A 220 19.51 -14.37 3.27
N ARG A 221 18.45 -14.54 4.08
CA ARG A 221 18.33 -15.61 5.08
C ARG A 221 17.47 -16.79 4.62
N GLY A 222 16.97 -16.79 3.38
CA GLY A 222 16.07 -17.82 2.87
C GLY A 222 14.70 -17.84 3.55
N LEU A 223 14.26 -16.70 4.11
CA LEU A 223 12.96 -16.55 4.76
C LEU A 223 11.89 -16.08 3.76
N PRO A 224 10.62 -16.50 3.93
CA PRO A 224 9.53 -16.09 3.04
C PRO A 224 9.33 -14.57 3.02
N THR A 225 8.88 -14.01 1.90
CA THR A 225 8.54 -12.59 1.74
C THR A 225 7.04 -12.36 1.54
N SER A 226 6.30 -13.41 1.21
CA SER A 226 4.85 -13.41 1.04
C SER A 226 4.24 -14.74 1.50
N CYS A 227 2.93 -14.74 1.74
CA CYS A 227 2.16 -15.92 2.13
C CYS A 227 0.73 -15.87 1.55
N PRO A 228 -0.09 -16.92 1.72
CA PRO A 228 -1.45 -16.95 1.19
C PRO A 228 -2.29 -15.73 1.61
N GLY A 229 -2.17 -15.28 2.86
CA GLY A 229 -2.92 -14.12 3.36
C GLY A 229 -2.49 -12.77 2.78
N THR A 230 -1.35 -12.68 2.08
CA THR A 230 -0.84 -11.41 1.54
C THR A 230 -1.03 -11.28 0.02
N THR A 231 -0.65 -12.30 -0.74
CA THR A 231 -0.62 -12.24 -2.22
C THR A 231 -1.43 -13.35 -2.87
N GLY A 232 -1.97 -14.29 -2.09
CA GLY A 232 -2.76 -15.41 -2.62
C GLY A 232 -1.92 -16.61 -3.09
N VAL A 233 -0.58 -16.58 -2.93
CA VAL A 233 0.26 -17.76 -3.16
C VAL A 233 -0.17 -18.95 -2.32
N ARG A 234 -0.07 -20.18 -2.83
CA ARG A 234 -0.56 -21.39 -2.13
C ARG A 234 0.21 -21.77 -0.86
N ALA A 235 1.43 -21.27 -0.71
CA ALA A 235 2.29 -21.51 0.45
C ALA A 235 3.19 -20.28 0.64
N ALA A 236 3.86 -20.15 1.78
CA ALA A 236 4.81 -19.06 1.98
C ALA A 236 5.98 -19.16 0.98
N VAL A 237 6.26 -18.06 0.27
CA VAL A 237 7.27 -18.01 -0.81
C VAL A 237 8.36 -17.03 -0.43
N SER A 238 9.62 -17.38 -0.70
CA SER A 238 10.71 -16.40 -0.76
C SER A 238 10.78 -15.82 -2.17
N GLY A 239 10.45 -14.54 -2.30
CA GLY A 239 10.76 -13.75 -3.49
C GLY A 239 12.22 -13.31 -3.53
N GLY A 240 12.57 -12.50 -4.52
CA GLY A 240 13.86 -11.83 -4.61
C GLY A 240 15.02 -12.68 -5.12
N THR A 241 15.95 -12.03 -5.81
CA THR A 241 17.19 -12.60 -6.34
C THR A 241 18.38 -11.92 -5.67
N LEU A 242 19.26 -12.70 -5.04
CA LEU A 242 20.50 -12.20 -4.45
C LEU A 242 21.63 -12.21 -5.48
N SER A 243 22.02 -11.04 -5.94
CA SER A 243 23.21 -10.83 -6.76
C SER A 243 24.39 -10.44 -5.88
N ARG A 244 25.52 -11.15 -6.02
CA ARG A 244 26.79 -10.77 -5.39
C ARG A 244 27.67 -10.08 -6.44
N PRO A 245 28.36 -8.98 -6.10
CA PRO A 245 29.34 -8.41 -7.01
C PRO A 245 30.42 -9.47 -7.30
N SER A 246 30.82 -9.63 -8.55
CA SER A 246 32.01 -10.40 -8.89
C SER A 246 33.21 -9.74 -8.23
N ALA A 247 34.07 -10.54 -7.60
CA ALA A 247 35.41 -10.07 -7.29
C ALA A 247 36.20 -10.18 -8.60
N ASP A 248 36.36 -9.06 -9.32
CA ASP A 248 37.47 -9.00 -10.27
C ASP A 248 38.74 -8.86 -9.42
N GLU A 249 39.50 -9.96 -9.34
CA GLU A 249 40.89 -9.93 -8.90
C GLU A 249 41.68 -8.99 -9.81
N PRO A 250 42.49 -8.05 -9.29
CA PRO A 250 43.59 -7.56 -10.09
C PRO A 250 44.62 -8.70 -10.17
N GLU A 251 44.65 -9.43 -11.30
CA GLU A 251 45.83 -10.18 -11.69
C GLU A 251 46.98 -9.17 -11.77
N ALA A 252 47.78 -9.11 -10.70
CA ALA A 252 49.11 -8.56 -10.76
C ALA A 252 49.89 -9.43 -11.73
N VAL A 253 49.94 -9.03 -13.01
CA VAL A 253 50.94 -9.55 -13.93
C VAL A 253 52.29 -9.12 -13.37
N ALA A 254 52.89 -10.03 -12.62
CA ALA A 254 54.23 -9.94 -12.11
C ALA A 254 55.17 -9.64 -13.28
N HIS A 255 55.97 -8.58 -13.12
CA HIS A 255 57.23 -8.47 -13.83
C HIS A 255 58.02 -9.76 -13.65
N ALA A 256 58.32 -10.42 -14.76
CA ALA A 256 59.46 -11.32 -14.85
C ALA A 256 60.26 -10.91 -16.09
N MET A 257 61.56 -10.77 -15.85
CA MET A 257 62.64 -10.37 -16.76
C MET A 257 62.85 -11.40 -17.86
#